data_AF-A0A1V5IAV9-F1
#
_entry.id   AF-A0A1V5IAV9-F1
#
_cell.length_a   1.000
_cell.length_b   1.000
_cell.length_c   1.000
_cell.angle_alpha   90.00
_cell.angle_beta   90.00
_cell.angle_gamma   90.00
#
_symmetry.space_group_name_H-M   'P 1'
#
loop_
_entity.id
_entity.type
_entity.pdbx_description
1 polymer ?
#
loop_
_entity_poly.entity_id
_entity_poly.type
_entity_poly.pdbx_seq_one_letter_code
_entity_poly.pdbx_strand_id
1 'polypeptide(L)'
;MTDGTKEIILTSRFGQSLRFHEETIRTVGRNAQGVRGMKLRGGDTVVALTLLEKDHLLTLSDVGFGKRTEFDEFRGHGRGTMGVRNMQLDRDAVVIASCAVSQSDEILVMTASGIVIRTPVSEIRVIGRGTKGVRIMRLGENDKVVGIAVVPADVDGNDQNGTDSEKDPAPPASRET
;
A
#
# COMPACT_ATOMS: atom_id res chain seq x y z
N MET A 1 1.38 8.27 17.49
CA MET A 1 1.27 9.53 18.25
C MET A 1 1.87 10.60 17.36
N THR A 2 1.18 11.71 17.09
CA THR A 2 1.67 12.80 16.23
C THR A 2 2.58 13.72 17.04
N ASP A 3 3.67 14.21 16.47
CA ASP A 3 4.65 15.07 17.15
C ASP A 3 4.68 16.51 16.63
N GLY A 4 3.81 16.83 15.66
CA GLY A 4 3.74 18.13 15.01
C GLY A 4 4.69 18.27 13.83
N THR A 5 5.48 17.26 13.47
CA THR A 5 6.52 17.38 12.42
C THR A 5 6.20 16.57 11.17
N LYS A 6 5.10 15.81 11.19
CA LYS A 6 4.79 14.87 10.12
C LYS A 6 4.08 15.57 8.97
N GLU A 7 4.42 15.13 7.76
CA GLU A 7 3.59 15.35 6.59
C GLU A 7 2.72 14.14 6.32
N ILE A 8 1.50 14.43 5.86
CA ILE A 8 0.52 13.42 5.49
C ILE A 8 0.06 13.61 4.05
N ILE A 9 -0.21 12.50 3.38
CA ILE A 9 -0.93 12.45 2.12
C ILE A 9 -2.29 11.79 2.34
N LEU A 10 -3.34 12.48 1.92
CA LEU A 10 -4.65 11.87 1.71
C LEU A 10 -4.77 11.46 0.24
N THR A 11 -5.25 10.26 -0.02
CA THR A 11 -5.52 9.77 -1.39
C THR A 11 -7.00 9.43 -1.54
N SER A 12 -7.61 9.90 -2.62
CA SER A 12 -9.01 9.66 -2.95
C SER A 12 -9.21 8.48 -3.90
N ARG A 13 -10.43 7.94 -3.90
CA ARG A 13 -10.86 6.81 -4.72
C ARG A 13 -10.70 7.11 -6.21
N PHE A 14 -10.95 8.35 -6.62
CA PHE A 14 -10.78 8.80 -8.01
C PHE A 14 -9.35 9.28 -8.32
N GLY A 15 -8.37 8.91 -7.50
CA GLY A 15 -6.95 9.09 -7.81
C GLY A 15 -6.46 10.52 -7.68
N GLN A 16 -7.02 11.31 -6.76
CA GLN A 16 -6.40 12.56 -6.30
C GLN A 16 -5.59 12.31 -5.03
N SER A 17 -4.50 13.04 -4.83
CA SER A 17 -3.75 13.04 -3.58
C SER A 17 -3.40 14.45 -3.13
N LEU A 18 -3.45 14.69 -1.83
CA LEU A 18 -3.15 15.97 -1.20
C LEU A 18 -2.13 15.76 -0.08
N ARG A 19 -0.93 16.32 -0.23
CA ARG A 19 0.11 16.39 0.80
C ARG A 19 -0.06 17.68 1.61
N PHE A 20 0.02 17.60 2.93
CA PHE A 20 0.09 18.76 3.80
C PHE A 20 0.71 18.41 5.15
N HIS A 21 1.22 19.44 5.85
CA HIS A 21 1.80 19.31 7.17
C HIS A 21 0.72 19.12 8.25
N GLU A 22 0.97 18.25 9.23
CA GLU A 22 -0.02 17.93 10.26
C GLU A 22 -0.34 19.10 11.19
N GLU A 23 0.57 20.07 11.39
CA GLU A 23 0.32 21.28 12.18
C GLU A 23 -0.86 22.11 11.64
N THR A 24 -1.18 21.97 10.36
CA THR A 24 -2.36 22.64 9.80
C THR A 24 -3.66 22.09 10.41
N ILE A 25 -3.62 20.93 11.07
CA ILE A 25 -4.72 20.32 11.81
C ILE A 25 -4.64 20.76 13.27
N ARG A 26 -5.65 21.49 13.72
CA ARG A 26 -5.78 21.79 15.16
C ARG A 26 -6.10 20.51 15.93
N THR A 27 -5.61 20.42 17.16
CA THR A 27 -6.03 19.39 18.11
C THR A 27 -7.52 19.52 18.39
N VAL A 28 -8.23 18.40 18.37
CA VAL A 28 -9.65 18.31 18.72
C VAL A 28 -9.87 17.14 19.67
N GLY A 29 -10.84 17.26 20.57
CA GLY A 29 -11.22 16.16 21.47
C GLY A 29 -11.89 15.01 20.72
N ARG A 30 -11.93 13.82 21.33
CA ARG A 30 -12.50 12.59 20.74
C ARG A 30 -13.96 12.74 20.26
N ASN A 31 -14.74 13.62 20.89
CA ASN A 31 -16.15 13.84 20.57
C ASN A 31 -16.37 14.90 19.46
N ALA A 32 -15.32 15.41 18.83
CA ALA A 32 -15.42 16.39 17.76
C ALA A 32 -15.65 15.74 16.39
N GLN A 33 -16.23 16.48 15.45
CA GLN A 33 -16.42 16.05 14.06
C GLN A 33 -15.13 16.06 13.22
N GLY A 34 -14.00 16.50 13.79
CA GLY A 34 -12.74 16.67 13.08
C GLY A 34 -12.66 17.97 12.27
N VAL A 35 -11.71 18.00 11.32
CA VAL A 35 -11.51 19.11 10.39
C VAL A 35 -11.43 18.58 8.96
N ARG A 36 -11.75 19.43 7.98
CA ARG A 36 -11.62 19.05 6.57
C ARG A 36 -10.15 18.81 6.21
N GLY A 37 -9.84 17.59 5.76
CA GLY A 37 -8.54 17.23 5.20
C GLY A 37 -8.43 17.56 3.71
N MET A 38 -9.33 17.00 2.89
CA MET A 38 -9.36 17.16 1.43
C MET A 38 -10.77 17.59 0.97
N LYS A 39 -10.85 18.42 -0.07
CA LYS A 39 -12.10 18.68 -0.80
C LYS A 39 -12.28 17.60 -1.87
N LEU A 40 -13.44 16.97 -1.88
CA LEU A 40 -13.79 15.89 -2.81
C LEU A 40 -14.77 16.37 -3.88
N ARG A 41 -14.72 15.72 -5.05
CA ARG A 41 -15.79 15.83 -6.07
C ARG A 41 -16.95 14.92 -5.70
N GLY A 42 -18.11 15.11 -6.33
CA GLY A 42 -19.27 14.23 -6.15
C GLY A 42 -18.91 12.77 -6.46
N GLY A 43 -19.27 11.87 -5.56
CA GLY A 43 -18.99 10.43 -5.67
C GLY A 43 -17.58 9.99 -5.29
N ASP A 44 -16.66 10.91 -5.00
CA ASP A 44 -15.31 10.59 -4.55
C ASP A 44 -15.27 10.40 -3.03
N THR A 45 -14.32 9.58 -2.56
CA THR A 45 -14.10 9.30 -1.13
C THR A 45 -12.61 9.24 -0.84
N VAL A 46 -12.19 9.53 0.39
CA VAL A 46 -10.81 9.25 0.81
C VAL A 46 -10.66 7.75 1.03
N VAL A 47 -9.62 7.14 0.46
CA VAL A 47 -9.32 5.70 0.60
C VAL A 47 -8.06 5.45 1.42
N ALA A 48 -7.20 6.46 1.59
CA ALA A 48 -5.99 6.32 2.39
C ALA A 48 -5.56 7.65 3.03
N LEU A 49 -4.96 7.52 4.22
CA LEU A 49 -4.12 8.52 4.87
C LEU A 49 -2.74 7.88 5.06
N THR A 50 -1.71 8.54 4.56
CA THR A 50 -0.34 8.02 4.52
C THR A 50 0.61 9.03 5.13
N LEU A 51 1.42 8.60 6.11
CA LEU A 51 2.55 9.38 6.62
C LEU A 51 3.74 9.25 5.66
N LEU A 52 4.49 10.33 5.49
CA LEU A 52 5.69 10.34 4.65
C LEU A 52 6.90 9.81 5.44
N GLU A 53 6.89 8.52 5.77
CA GLU A 53 7.91 7.89 6.63
C GLU A 53 8.77 6.83 5.90
N LYS A 54 8.58 6.65 4.59
CA LYS A 54 9.36 5.74 3.75
C LYS A 54 9.86 6.43 2.49
N ASP A 55 10.21 5.66 1.46
CA ASP A 55 10.85 6.16 0.24
C ASP A 55 9.83 6.71 -0.76
N HIS A 56 8.74 5.95 -1.00
CA HIS A 56 7.78 6.25 -2.05
C HIS A 56 6.32 6.10 -1.61
N LEU A 57 5.43 6.78 -2.32
CA LEU A 57 3.99 6.49 -2.27
C LEU A 57 3.67 5.38 -3.27
N LEU A 58 3.32 4.18 -2.78
CA LEU A 58 2.67 3.15 -3.58
C LEU A 58 1.20 3.52 -3.76
N THR A 59 0.67 3.36 -4.97
CA THR A 59 -0.76 3.49 -5.26
C THR A 59 -1.19 2.33 -6.14
N LEU A 60 -2.31 1.68 -5.81
CA LEU A 60 -2.85 0.51 -6.51
C LEU A 60 -4.34 0.70 -6.84
N SER A 61 -4.72 0.29 -8.04
CA SER A 61 -6.10 0.30 -8.53
C SER A 61 -6.78 -1.06 -8.41
N ASP A 62 -8.12 -1.07 -8.41
CA ASP A 62 -8.96 -2.27 -8.41
C ASP A 62 -8.74 -3.17 -9.62
N VAL A 63 -8.22 -2.61 -10.73
CA VAL A 63 -7.91 -3.33 -11.98
C VAL A 63 -6.46 -3.83 -12.06
N GLY A 64 -5.74 -3.87 -10.93
CA GLY A 64 -4.42 -4.50 -10.84
C GLY A 64 -3.26 -3.66 -11.38
N PHE A 65 -3.46 -2.37 -11.65
CA PHE A 65 -2.39 -1.43 -11.99
C PHE A 65 -1.90 -0.69 -10.75
N GLY A 66 -0.58 -0.57 -10.62
CA GLY A 66 0.07 0.09 -9.50
C GLY A 66 1.37 0.79 -9.90
N LYS A 67 1.82 1.69 -9.04
CA LYS A 67 3.09 2.41 -9.20
C LYS A 67 3.59 2.97 -7.89
N ARG A 68 4.90 3.21 -7.84
CA ARG A 68 5.55 4.05 -6.85
C ARG A 68 5.72 5.46 -7.41
N THR A 69 5.58 6.47 -6.56
CA THR A 69 5.81 7.87 -6.95
C THR A 69 6.52 8.59 -5.82
N GLU A 70 7.48 9.45 -6.19
CA GLU A 70 8.19 10.31 -5.26
C GLU A 70 7.22 11.23 -4.51
N PHE A 71 7.38 11.35 -3.19
CA PHE A 71 6.50 12.18 -2.37
C PHE A 71 6.52 13.66 -2.78
N ASP A 72 7.63 14.11 -3.35
CA ASP A 72 7.85 15.50 -3.75
C ASP A 72 6.98 15.93 -4.93
N GLU A 73 6.48 14.97 -5.71
CA GLU A 73 5.53 15.28 -6.77
C GLU A 73 4.19 15.83 -6.22
N PHE A 74 3.87 15.62 -4.94
CA PHE A 74 2.61 16.04 -4.31
C PHE A 74 2.68 17.37 -3.54
N ARG A 75 3.83 18.07 -3.55
CA ARG A 75 4.01 19.33 -2.81
C ARG A 75 3.12 20.48 -3.33
N GLY A 76 3.05 21.56 -2.56
CA GLY A 76 2.56 22.87 -3.01
C GLY A 76 1.06 23.12 -2.84
N HIS A 77 0.33 22.26 -2.11
CA HIS A 77 -1.12 22.40 -1.92
C HIS A 77 -1.48 22.50 -0.43
N GLY A 78 -2.33 23.46 -0.08
CA GLY A 78 -2.81 23.62 1.30
C GLY A 78 -3.85 22.58 1.70
N ARG A 79 -3.97 22.30 3.00
CA ARG A 79 -5.03 21.46 3.57
C ARG A 79 -6.41 21.99 3.15
N GLY A 80 -7.34 21.08 2.86
CA GLY A 80 -8.71 21.39 2.49
C GLY A 80 -8.90 21.71 1.00
N THR A 81 -7.83 21.69 0.21
CA THR A 81 -7.90 21.75 -1.26
C THR A 81 -8.21 20.37 -1.84
N MET A 82 -8.32 20.28 -3.17
CA MET A 82 -8.57 19.01 -3.86
C MET A 82 -7.33 18.14 -4.04
N GLY A 83 -6.13 18.69 -3.81
CA GLY A 83 -4.89 18.03 -4.18
C GLY A 83 -4.67 17.97 -5.69
N VAL A 84 -3.83 17.03 -6.10
CA VAL A 84 -3.38 16.81 -7.48
C VAL A 84 -3.66 15.39 -7.93
N ARG A 85 -3.69 15.16 -9.25
CA ARG A 85 -3.81 13.80 -9.80
C ARG A 85 -2.65 12.94 -9.28
N ASN A 86 -2.96 11.76 -8.75
CA ASN A 86 -2.00 10.75 -8.30
C ASN A 86 -1.86 9.61 -9.31
N MET A 87 -2.97 9.15 -9.88
CA MET A 87 -2.98 8.07 -10.86
C MET A 87 -3.98 8.38 -11.97
N GLN A 88 -3.60 8.09 -13.21
CA GLN A 88 -4.56 8.08 -14.31
C GLN A 88 -5.33 6.75 -14.31
N LEU A 89 -6.64 6.85 -14.09
CA LEU A 89 -7.55 5.71 -14.05
C LEU A 89 -8.29 5.59 -15.38
N ASP A 90 -8.61 4.35 -15.77
CA ASP A 90 -9.63 4.11 -16.78
C ASP A 90 -11.02 4.47 -16.23
N ARG A 91 -12.03 4.56 -17.10
CA ARG A 91 -13.37 5.10 -16.78
C ARG A 91 -13.98 4.56 -15.48
N ASP A 92 -13.92 3.25 -15.27
CA ASP A 92 -14.57 2.56 -14.15
C ASP A 92 -13.55 1.99 -13.14
N ALA A 93 -12.27 2.33 -13.31
CA ALA A 93 -11.22 1.94 -12.38
C ALA A 93 -11.13 2.93 -11.22
N VAL A 94 -10.75 2.43 -10.06
CA VAL A 94 -10.62 3.22 -8.83
C VAL A 94 -9.34 2.87 -8.10
N VAL A 95 -8.81 3.81 -7.32
CA VAL A 95 -7.76 3.52 -6.34
C VAL A 95 -8.37 2.76 -5.18
N ILE A 96 -7.75 1.62 -4.83
CA ILE A 96 -8.14 0.81 -3.67
C ILE A 96 -7.19 0.97 -2.50
N ALA A 97 -5.95 1.40 -2.75
CA ALA A 97 -4.97 1.61 -1.71
C ALA A 97 -3.89 2.60 -2.11
N SER A 98 -3.35 3.26 -1.10
CA SER A 98 -2.15 4.09 -1.21
C SER A 98 -1.41 4.06 0.12
N CYS A 99 -0.12 3.75 0.12
CA CYS A 99 0.68 3.59 1.33
C CYS A 99 2.14 3.98 1.08
N ALA A 100 2.84 4.34 2.14
CA ALA A 100 4.28 4.56 2.09
C ALA A 100 4.98 3.21 2.06
N VAL A 101 5.95 3.04 1.16
CA VAL A 101 6.73 1.81 1.01
C VAL A 101 8.21 2.12 0.87
N SER A 102 9.04 1.21 1.35
CA SER A 102 10.49 1.20 1.15
C SER A 102 10.85 0.18 0.09
N GLN A 103 12.01 0.35 -0.54
CA GLN A 103 12.45 -0.56 -1.60
C GLN A 103 12.59 -2.02 -1.16
N SER A 104 12.90 -2.26 0.11
CA SER A 104 13.05 -3.60 0.70
C SER A 104 11.73 -4.25 1.13
N ASP A 105 10.62 -3.51 1.15
CA ASP A 105 9.32 -4.06 1.51
C ASP A 105 8.80 -5.03 0.43
N GLU A 106 7.82 -5.84 0.81
CA GLU A 106 6.98 -6.58 -0.12
C GLU A 106 5.51 -6.20 0.06
N ILE A 107 4.69 -6.56 -0.92
CA ILE A 107 3.24 -6.41 -0.83
C ILE A 107 2.53 -7.73 -1.10
N LEU A 108 1.47 -7.98 -0.34
CA LEU A 108 0.48 -9.01 -0.63
C LEU A 108 -0.72 -8.34 -1.30
N VAL A 109 -1.08 -8.75 -2.50
CA VAL A 109 -2.24 -8.23 -3.24
C VAL A 109 -3.29 -9.33 -3.34
N MET A 110 -4.51 -9.03 -2.91
CA MET A 110 -5.63 -9.98 -2.87
C MET A 110 -6.75 -9.54 -3.80
N THR A 111 -7.30 -10.52 -4.53
CA THR A 111 -8.47 -10.36 -5.40
C THR A 111 -9.76 -10.81 -4.73
N ALA A 112 -10.89 -10.37 -5.27
CA ALA A 112 -12.21 -10.79 -4.81
C ALA A 112 -12.43 -12.31 -4.95
N SER A 113 -11.79 -12.93 -5.94
CA SER A 113 -11.81 -14.38 -6.15
C SER A 113 -10.94 -15.18 -5.18
N GLY A 114 -10.19 -14.50 -4.29
CA GLY A 114 -9.34 -15.14 -3.27
C GLY A 114 -7.91 -15.44 -3.74
N ILE A 115 -7.51 -15.03 -4.94
CA ILE A 115 -6.11 -15.14 -5.39
C ILE A 115 -5.29 -14.09 -4.65
N VAL A 116 -4.18 -14.54 -4.03
CA VAL A 116 -3.19 -13.69 -3.36
C VAL A 116 -1.84 -13.85 -4.04
N ILE A 117 -1.18 -12.73 -4.34
CA ILE A 117 0.21 -12.72 -4.83
C ILE A 117 1.08 -11.89 -3.90
N ARG A 118 2.32 -12.35 -3.70
CA ARG A 118 3.39 -11.60 -3.04
C ARG A 118 4.26 -10.95 -4.11
N THR A 119 4.58 -9.68 -3.96
CA THR A 119 5.39 -8.93 -4.94
C THR A 119 6.38 -8.03 -4.22
N PRO A 120 7.69 -8.13 -4.53
CA PRO A 120 8.68 -7.19 -4.02
C PRO A 120 8.37 -5.76 -4.48
N VAL A 121 8.41 -4.79 -3.55
CA VAL A 121 8.17 -3.39 -3.88
C VAL A 121 9.21 -2.87 -4.87
N SER A 122 10.44 -3.39 -4.81
CA SER A 122 11.53 -3.09 -5.74
C SER A 122 11.17 -3.35 -7.22
N GLU A 123 10.30 -4.30 -7.53
CA GLU A 123 9.86 -4.62 -8.89
C GLU A 123 8.80 -3.65 -9.43
N ILE A 124 8.14 -2.90 -8.54
CA ILE A 124 7.11 -1.93 -8.91
C ILE A 124 7.77 -0.65 -9.40
N ARG A 125 7.43 -0.17 -10.59
CA ARG A 125 8.12 1.01 -11.16
C ARG A 125 7.87 2.30 -10.37
N VAL A 126 8.94 3.06 -10.17
CA VAL A 126 8.88 4.47 -9.75
C VAL A 126 8.62 5.33 -10.98
N ILE A 127 7.45 5.95 -11.07
CA ILE A 127 7.04 6.80 -12.19
C ILE A 127 6.12 7.91 -11.73
N GLY A 128 6.01 8.96 -12.54
CA GLY A 128 5.28 10.17 -12.18
C GLY A 128 3.77 10.00 -11.96
N ARG A 129 3.19 10.98 -11.27
CA ARG A 129 1.77 11.07 -10.90
C ARG A 129 0.79 10.99 -12.07
N GLY A 130 1.14 11.55 -13.22
CA GLY A 130 0.24 11.63 -14.37
C GLY A 130 -0.03 10.29 -15.06
N THR A 131 0.59 9.20 -14.62
CA THR A 131 0.59 7.90 -15.30
C THR A 131 -0.41 6.91 -14.68
N LYS A 132 -0.72 5.86 -15.44
CA LYS A 132 -1.54 4.73 -14.98
C LYS A 132 -0.79 3.76 -14.07
N GLY A 133 0.53 3.66 -14.21
CA GLY A 133 1.31 2.61 -13.56
C GLY A 133 1.61 1.42 -14.46
N VAL A 134 2.13 0.37 -13.83
CA VAL A 134 2.37 -0.93 -14.45
C VAL A 134 1.39 -1.96 -13.89
N ARG A 135 1.21 -3.06 -14.61
CA ARG A 135 0.37 -4.15 -14.14
C ARG A 135 1.11 -4.92 -13.05
N ILE A 136 0.56 -4.91 -11.84
CA ILE A 136 1.04 -5.69 -10.69
C ILE A 136 0.40 -7.08 -10.71
N MET A 137 -0.90 -7.14 -11.02
CA MET A 137 -1.66 -8.37 -11.05
C MET A 137 -2.46 -8.48 -12.34
N ARG A 138 -2.40 -9.65 -12.98
CA ARG A 138 -3.37 -10.01 -14.03
C ARG A 138 -4.62 -10.54 -13.34
N LEU A 139 -5.76 -10.01 -13.73
CA LEU A 139 -7.05 -10.36 -13.17
C LEU A 139 -7.80 -11.30 -14.12
N GLY A 140 -8.57 -12.21 -13.54
CA GLY A 140 -9.55 -12.99 -14.28
C GLY A 140 -10.71 -12.12 -14.77
N GLU A 141 -11.60 -12.72 -15.56
CA GLU A 141 -12.81 -12.06 -16.01
C GLU A 141 -13.69 -11.65 -14.80
N ASN A 142 -14.14 -10.39 -14.78
CA ASN A 142 -14.92 -9.79 -13.69
C ASN A 142 -14.26 -9.81 -12.30
N ASP A 143 -12.96 -10.12 -12.20
CA ASP A 143 -12.23 -10.07 -10.94
C ASP A 143 -11.65 -8.68 -10.66
N LYS A 144 -11.41 -8.38 -9.38
CA LYS A 144 -10.93 -7.10 -8.89
C LYS A 144 -9.98 -7.28 -7.73
N VAL A 145 -8.98 -6.42 -7.63
CA VAL A 145 -8.18 -6.27 -6.41
C VAL A 145 -9.06 -5.65 -5.33
N VAL A 146 -9.11 -6.29 -4.16
CA VAL A 146 -9.92 -5.86 -3.01
C VAL A 146 -9.08 -5.50 -1.80
N GLY A 147 -7.81 -5.91 -1.75
CA GLY A 147 -6.96 -5.65 -0.60
C GLY A 147 -5.48 -5.67 -0.95
N ILE A 148 -4.72 -4.96 -0.11
CA ILE A 148 -3.27 -4.99 -0.08
C ILE A 148 -2.80 -5.02 1.38
N ALA A 149 -1.72 -5.75 1.64
CA ALA A 149 -0.95 -5.62 2.87
C ALA A 149 0.51 -5.34 2.51
N VAL A 150 1.17 -4.47 3.28
CA VAL A 150 2.63 -4.26 3.17
C VAL A 150 3.28 -5.21 4.16
N VAL A 151 4.29 -5.94 3.71
CA VAL A 151 5.15 -6.79 4.53
C VAL A 151 6.49 -6.09 4.66
N PRO A 152 6.80 -5.49 5.83
CA PRO A 152 8.10 -4.87 6.06
C PRO A 152 9.24 -5.90 6.05
N ALA A 153 10.40 -5.52 5.51
CA ALA A 153 11.55 -6.41 5.35
C ALA A 153 12.06 -7.03 6.65
N ASP A 154 11.85 -6.36 7.77
CA ASP A 154 12.26 -6.79 9.12
C ASP A 154 11.37 -7.89 9.71
N VAL A 155 10.23 -8.20 9.08
CA VAL A 155 9.31 -9.24 9.53
C VAL A 155 9.70 -10.64 9.03
N ASP A 156 10.42 -10.75 7.90
CA ASP A 156 10.81 -12.05 7.31
C ASP A 156 12.04 -12.70 7.97
N GLY A 157 12.61 -12.09 9.02
CA GLY A 157 13.87 -12.49 9.63
C GLY A 157 13.84 -13.64 10.65
N ASN A 158 12.74 -14.38 10.85
CA ASN A 158 12.64 -15.32 11.98
C ASN A 158 12.07 -16.74 11.73
N ASP A 159 11.87 -17.20 10.49
CA ASP A 159 11.35 -18.56 10.23
C ASP A 159 12.21 -19.39 9.25
N GLN A 160 13.53 -19.41 9.47
CA GLN A 160 14.42 -20.44 8.88
C GLN A 160 15.46 -20.92 9.90
N ASN A 161 15.01 -21.61 10.96
CA ASN A 161 15.84 -22.64 11.60
C ASN A 161 14.99 -23.61 12.44
N GLY A 162 14.14 -24.38 11.77
CA GLY A 162 13.57 -25.62 12.30
C GLY A 162 14.38 -26.80 11.80
N THR A 163 15.25 -27.32 12.65
CA THR A 163 16.00 -28.56 12.46
C THR A 163 15.07 -29.76 12.31
N ASP A 164 15.04 -30.38 11.13
CA ASP A 164 14.60 -31.78 10.97
C ASP A 164 15.68 -32.55 10.18
N SER A 165 16.65 -33.08 10.93
CA SER A 165 17.34 -34.31 10.52
C SER A 165 16.87 -35.41 11.45
N GLU A 166 15.67 -35.92 11.17
CA GLU A 166 15.20 -37.18 11.70
C GLU A 166 16.09 -38.28 11.11
N LYS A 167 17.07 -38.76 11.90
CA LYS A 167 17.77 -40.01 11.60
C LYS A 167 16.86 -41.14 12.06
N ASP A 168 16.28 -41.85 11.11
CA ASP A 168 15.60 -43.13 11.34
C ASP A 168 16.45 -44.07 12.21
N PRO A 169 15.87 -44.74 13.22
CA PRO A 169 16.57 -45.78 13.96
C PRO A 169 16.71 -47.04 13.08
N ALA A 170 17.93 -47.59 13.04
CA ALA A 170 18.24 -48.80 12.29
C ALA A 170 17.45 -50.03 12.78
N PRO A 171 17.04 -50.95 11.88
CA PRO A 171 16.29 -52.16 12.25
C PRO A 171 17.16 -53.15 13.03
N PRO A 172 16.58 -53.96 13.95
CA PRO A 172 17.32 -54.86 14.82
C PRO A 172 17.90 -56.07 14.05
N ALA A 173 19.14 -56.41 14.38
CA ALA A 173 19.86 -57.55 13.82
C ALA A 173 19.24 -58.90 14.24
N SER A 174 18.94 -59.72 13.24
CA SER A 174 18.59 -61.14 13.39
C SER A 174 19.79 -61.93 13.95
N ARG A 175 19.58 -62.66 15.05
CA ARG A 175 20.47 -63.74 15.49
C ARG A 175 19.93 -65.07 14.95
N GLU A 176 20.72 -65.69 14.08
CA GLU A 176 20.58 -67.10 13.71
C GLU A 176 21.00 -67.98 14.91
N THR A 177 20.32 -69.11 15.08
CA THR A 177 20.85 -70.33 15.70
C THR A 177 20.29 -71.52 14.93
#